data_AF-A0A8J7AHF1-F1
#
_entry.id   AF-A0A8J7AHF1-F1
#
_cell.length_a   1.000
_cell.length_b   1.000
_cell.length_c   1.000
_cell.angle_alpha   90.00
_cell.angle_beta   90.00
_cell.angle_gamma   90.00
#
_symmetry.space_group_name_H-M   'P 1'
#
loop_
_entity.id
_entity.type
_entity.pdbx_description
1 polymer ?
#
loop_
_entity_poly.entity_id
_entity_poly.type
_entity_poly.pdbx_seq_one_letter_code
_entity_poly.pdbx_strand_id
1 'polypeptide(L)'
;MLIIRQVKPDLFNVLKAVKLDTFSFILLAIVIFALIQPYIIYWLRYVEQVNKRWILVSACLALVVVRIIFPNAQIDINSIWLIGIAALLFVLPDLKSVAPYIKKIRVGDTELELKESIENLEKEVERAQDAVAKEQEASLSGSVSSEIEKVLEESSKDPKAALLLLSAKIEQQLRDRLEESGISTDGLFSASRYVEMGVREGIFPRDFFPAFRDFWSVRNRVAHGAAFDIDDAYILSLVSLGTELLRIASTTNKKDNKSHDVQDNSSLLE
;
A
#
# COMPACT_ATOMS: atom_id res chain seq x y z
N MET A 1 -3.36 -37.35 -45.25
CA MET A 1 -3.91 -36.06 -45.72
C MET A 1 -3.14 -35.62 -46.97
N LEU A 2 -3.31 -36.34 -48.09
CA LEU A 2 -2.53 -36.21 -49.33
C LEU A 2 -3.48 -36.31 -50.54
N ILE A 3 -4.43 -35.36 -50.67
CA ILE A 3 -5.40 -35.37 -51.80
C ILE A 3 -5.52 -33.98 -52.50
N ILE A 4 -4.64 -33.01 -52.22
CA ILE A 4 -4.70 -31.67 -52.85
C ILE A 4 -3.48 -31.40 -53.75
N ARG A 5 -3.08 -32.33 -54.62
CA ARG A 5 -1.94 -32.10 -55.52
C ARG A 5 -2.11 -32.56 -56.97
N GLN A 6 -3.35 -32.65 -57.46
CA GLN A 6 -3.63 -32.87 -58.90
C GLN A 6 -4.72 -31.93 -59.45
N VAL A 7 -4.74 -30.67 -59.00
CA VAL A 7 -5.53 -29.65 -59.70
C VAL A 7 -4.69 -29.07 -60.85
N LYS A 8 -5.06 -29.52 -62.05
CA LYS A 8 -4.61 -29.18 -63.41
C LYS A 8 -3.62 -28.00 -63.58
N PRO A 9 -2.38 -28.25 -64.06
CA PRO A 9 -1.45 -27.21 -64.49
C PRO A 9 -1.92 -26.43 -65.75
N ASP A 10 -2.91 -26.95 -66.49
CA ASP A 10 -3.40 -26.32 -67.72
C ASP A 10 -4.12 -24.98 -67.50
N LEU A 11 -4.73 -24.78 -66.32
CA LEU A 11 -5.45 -23.53 -66.01
C LEU A 11 -4.50 -22.32 -65.98
N PHE A 12 -3.26 -22.51 -65.51
CA PHE A 12 -2.28 -21.44 -65.44
C PHE A 12 -1.69 -21.06 -66.81
N ASN A 13 -1.61 -22.04 -67.72
CA ASN A 13 -1.13 -21.81 -69.08
C ASN A 13 -2.20 -21.13 -69.95
N VAL A 14 -3.48 -21.46 -69.76
CA VAL A 14 -4.59 -20.75 -70.42
C VAL A 14 -4.65 -19.30 -69.94
N LEU A 15 -4.41 -19.03 -68.65
CA LEU A 15 -4.40 -17.66 -68.11
C LEU A 15 -3.28 -16.78 -68.71
N LYS A 16 -2.14 -17.37 -69.08
CA LYS A 16 -1.03 -16.65 -69.72
C LYS A 16 -1.27 -16.33 -71.20
N ALA A 17 -2.07 -17.14 -71.90
CA ALA A 17 -2.35 -16.96 -73.32
C ALA A 17 -3.39 -15.86 -73.60
N VAL A 18 -4.25 -15.56 -72.62
CA VAL A 18 -5.22 -14.48 -72.71
C VAL A 18 -4.51 -13.17 -72.34
N LYS A 19 -4.36 -12.25 -73.31
CA LYS A 19 -3.98 -10.86 -73.03
C LYS A 19 -5.14 -10.20 -72.29
N LEU A 20 -5.20 -10.43 -70.98
CA LEU A 20 -6.15 -9.78 -70.10
C LEU A 20 -5.75 -8.32 -69.96
N ASP A 21 -6.51 -7.43 -70.59
CA ASP A 21 -6.40 -6.00 -70.36
C ASP A 21 -6.56 -5.70 -68.86
N THR A 22 -5.86 -4.67 -68.38
CA THR A 22 -5.90 -4.20 -66.98
C THR A 22 -7.34 -4.08 -66.46
N PHE A 23 -8.27 -3.70 -67.33
CA PHE A 23 -9.70 -3.62 -67.03
C PHE A 23 -10.32 -4.97 -66.63
N SER A 24 -9.96 -6.05 -67.32
CA SER A 24 -10.46 -7.40 -67.01
C SER A 24 -9.92 -7.93 -65.68
N PHE A 25 -8.69 -7.57 -65.31
CA PHE A 25 -8.14 -7.88 -63.99
C PHE A 25 -8.86 -7.14 -62.86
N ILE A 26 -9.13 -5.85 -63.05
CA ILE A 26 -9.89 -5.05 -62.07
C ILE A 26 -11.29 -5.64 -61.91
N LEU A 27 -11.96 -5.99 -63.00
CA LEU A 27 -13.30 -6.58 -62.97
C LEU A 27 -13.31 -7.94 -62.26
N LEU A 28 -12.32 -8.80 -62.53
CA LEU A 28 -12.14 -10.07 -61.84
C LEU A 28 -11.88 -9.89 -60.34
N ALA A 29 -11.05 -8.91 -59.96
CA ALA A 29 -10.78 -8.60 -58.55
C ALA A 29 -12.04 -8.12 -57.82
N ILE A 30 -12.87 -7.30 -58.46
CA ILE A 30 -14.16 -6.85 -57.92
C ILE A 30 -15.10 -8.04 -57.72
N VAL A 31 -15.20 -8.95 -58.69
CA VAL A 31 -16.05 -10.15 -58.58
C VAL A 31 -15.58 -11.06 -57.44
N ILE A 32 -14.26 -11.30 -57.33
CA ILE A 32 -13.69 -12.09 -56.23
C ILE A 32 -13.97 -11.41 -54.88
N PHE A 33 -13.77 -10.10 -54.77
CA PHE A 33 -14.05 -9.35 -53.55
C PHE A 33 -15.53 -9.43 -53.16
N ALA A 34 -16.44 -9.26 -54.11
CA ALA A 34 -17.88 -9.37 -53.90
C ALA A 34 -18.30 -10.77 -53.41
N LEU A 35 -17.67 -11.83 -53.92
CA LEU A 35 -17.93 -13.21 -53.47
C LEU A 35 -17.38 -13.51 -52.07
N ILE A 36 -16.26 -12.89 -51.70
CA ILE A 36 -15.61 -13.11 -50.39
C ILE A 36 -16.22 -12.23 -49.29
N GLN A 37 -16.81 -11.09 -49.65
CA GLN A 37 -17.39 -10.11 -48.72
C GLN A 37 -18.36 -10.69 -47.66
N PRO A 38 -19.32 -11.58 -47.97
CA PRO A 38 -20.20 -12.16 -46.94
C PRO A 38 -19.45 -13.07 -45.96
N TYR A 39 -18.42 -13.78 -46.41
CA TYR A 39 -17.57 -14.60 -45.55
C TYR A 39 -16.72 -13.74 -44.62
N ILE A 40 -16.22 -12.61 -45.10
CA ILE A 40 -15.49 -11.63 -44.26
C ILE A 40 -16.40 -11.10 -43.16
N ILE A 41 -17.66 -10.73 -43.48
CA ILE A 41 -18.60 -10.24 -42.46
C ILE A 41 -18.93 -11.33 -41.43
N TYR A 42 -19.18 -12.56 -41.90
CA TYR A 42 -19.44 -13.69 -41.00
C TYR A 42 -18.24 -13.95 -40.07
N TRP A 43 -17.03 -13.93 -40.63
CA TRP A 43 -15.79 -14.08 -39.87
C TRP A 43 -15.57 -12.91 -38.91
N LEU A 44 -15.85 -11.67 -39.29
CA LEU A 44 -15.75 -10.51 -38.40
C LEU A 44 -16.68 -10.63 -37.19
N ARG A 45 -17.93 -11.07 -37.40
CA ARG A 45 -18.88 -11.33 -36.31
C ARG A 45 -18.47 -12.50 -35.43
N TYR A 46 -17.89 -13.55 -36.02
CA TYR A 46 -17.33 -14.66 -35.27
C TYR A 46 -16.17 -14.19 -34.39
N VAL A 47 -15.25 -13.38 -34.95
CA VAL A 47 -14.12 -12.78 -34.25
C VAL A 47 -14.56 -11.90 -33.07
N GLU A 48 -15.68 -11.20 -33.20
CA GLU A 48 -16.26 -10.39 -32.12
C GLU A 48 -16.69 -11.23 -30.89
N GLN A 49 -17.04 -12.51 -31.10
CA GLN A 49 -17.38 -13.45 -30.02
C GLN A 49 -16.16 -14.17 -29.44
N VAL A 50 -15.05 -14.28 -30.18
CA VAL A 50 -13.85 -14.95 -29.68
C VAL A 50 -13.16 -14.05 -28.66
N ASN A 51 -12.77 -14.62 -27.51
CA ASN A 51 -12.04 -13.90 -26.48
C ASN A 51 -10.92 -13.05 -27.10
N LYS A 52 -10.86 -11.75 -26.76
CA LYS A 52 -9.88 -10.76 -27.29
C LYS A 52 -8.42 -11.28 -27.31
N ARG A 53 -8.10 -12.25 -26.43
CA ARG A 53 -6.83 -12.98 -26.38
C ARG A 53 -6.51 -13.74 -27.67
N TRP A 54 -7.46 -14.45 -28.25
CA TRP A 54 -7.27 -15.23 -29.48
C TRP A 54 -7.06 -14.35 -30.71
N ILE A 55 -7.63 -13.15 -30.74
CA ILE A 55 -7.38 -12.16 -31.80
C ILE A 55 -5.91 -11.75 -31.79
N LEU A 56 -5.36 -11.43 -30.61
CA LEU A 56 -3.96 -11.05 -30.44
C LEU A 56 -3.01 -12.21 -30.86
N VAL A 57 -3.32 -13.44 -30.42
CA VAL A 57 -2.55 -14.64 -30.79
C VAL A 57 -2.60 -14.89 -32.30
N SER A 58 -3.78 -14.77 -32.90
CA SER A 58 -3.95 -15.00 -34.35
C SER A 58 -3.25 -13.92 -35.18
N ALA A 59 -3.28 -12.66 -34.73
CA ALA A 59 -2.53 -11.57 -35.35
C ALA A 59 -1.02 -11.81 -35.27
N CYS A 60 -0.51 -12.23 -34.11
CA CYS A 60 0.90 -12.61 -33.94
C CYS A 60 1.30 -13.81 -34.83
N LEU A 61 0.47 -14.85 -34.87
CA LEU A 61 0.71 -16.03 -35.70
C LEU A 61 0.70 -15.65 -37.20
N ALA A 62 -0.23 -14.81 -37.62
CA ALA A 62 -0.30 -14.32 -38.99
C ALA A 62 0.97 -13.55 -39.38
N LEU A 63 1.50 -12.70 -38.49
CA LEU A 63 2.79 -12.01 -38.71
C LEU A 63 3.94 -13.00 -38.89
N VAL A 64 3.98 -14.09 -38.11
CA VAL A 64 4.99 -15.15 -38.27
C VAL A 64 4.84 -15.88 -39.61
N VAL A 65 3.61 -16.20 -40.03
CA VAL A 65 3.35 -16.88 -41.32
C VAL A 65 3.72 -15.99 -42.51
N VAL A 66 3.36 -14.70 -42.47
CA VAL A 66 3.75 -13.73 -43.50
C VAL A 66 5.28 -13.66 -43.64
N ARG A 67 6.02 -13.72 -42.52
CA ARG A 67 7.49 -13.77 -42.55
C ARG A 67 8.05 -15.04 -43.20
N ILE A 68 7.44 -16.20 -42.96
CA ILE A 68 7.86 -17.46 -43.60
C ILE A 68 7.69 -17.38 -45.13
N ILE A 69 6.65 -16.69 -45.59
CA ILE A 69 6.34 -16.53 -47.02
C ILE A 69 7.21 -15.44 -47.68
N PHE A 70 7.59 -14.38 -46.95
CA PHE A 70 8.38 -13.25 -47.47
C PHE A 70 9.71 -13.07 -46.71
N PRO A 71 10.70 -13.96 -46.92
CA PRO A 71 11.96 -13.95 -46.18
C PRO A 71 12.86 -12.73 -46.47
N ASN A 72 12.61 -11.98 -47.56
CA ASN A 72 13.38 -10.78 -47.92
C ASN A 72 12.94 -9.51 -47.18
N ALA A 73 11.88 -9.56 -46.36
CA ALA A 73 11.50 -8.45 -45.51
C ALA A 73 12.54 -8.27 -44.40
N GLN A 74 13.30 -7.17 -44.44
CA GLN A 74 14.28 -6.85 -43.40
C GLN A 74 13.55 -6.61 -42.07
N ILE A 75 13.97 -7.30 -41.02
CA ILE A 75 13.33 -7.21 -39.71
C ILE A 75 13.91 -6.01 -38.99
N ASP A 76 13.13 -4.94 -38.93
CA ASP A 76 13.43 -3.84 -38.05
C ASP A 76 13.28 -4.28 -36.58
N ILE A 77 14.15 -3.73 -35.73
CA ILE A 77 14.14 -3.91 -34.28
C ILE A 77 12.73 -3.73 -33.67
N ASN A 78 11.90 -2.89 -34.30
CA ASN A 78 10.52 -2.63 -33.93
C ASN A 78 9.62 -3.87 -34.01
N SER A 79 9.85 -4.75 -35.00
CA SER A 79 9.09 -6.00 -35.15
C SER A 79 9.42 -7.00 -34.04
N ILE A 80 10.68 -7.02 -33.58
CA ILE A 80 11.12 -7.86 -32.47
C ILE A 80 10.48 -7.37 -31.16
N TRP A 81 10.45 -6.06 -30.94
CA TRP A 81 9.78 -5.45 -29.80
C TRP A 81 8.27 -5.73 -29.77
N LEU A 82 7.59 -5.67 -30.92
CA LEU A 82 6.16 -5.98 -31.02
C LEU A 82 5.85 -7.44 -30.67
N ILE A 83 6.68 -8.38 -31.14
CA ILE A 83 6.55 -9.79 -30.77
C ILE A 83 6.81 -10.00 -29.27
N GLY A 84 7.80 -9.32 -28.70
CA GLY A 84 8.12 -9.36 -27.26
C GLY A 84 6.98 -8.83 -26.40
N ILE A 85 6.40 -7.67 -26.76
CA ILE A 85 5.25 -7.09 -26.05
C ILE A 85 4.02 -8.00 -26.16
N ALA A 86 3.77 -8.57 -27.34
CA ALA A 86 2.64 -9.47 -27.53
C ALA A 86 2.79 -10.77 -26.69
N ALA A 87 4.00 -11.33 -26.63
CA ALA A 87 4.29 -12.47 -25.75
C ALA A 87 4.13 -12.10 -24.26
N LEU A 88 4.60 -10.92 -23.85
CA LEU A 88 4.43 -10.44 -22.47
C LEU A 88 2.96 -10.24 -22.10
N LEU A 89 2.18 -9.59 -22.98
CA LEU A 89 0.74 -9.39 -22.81
C LEU A 89 -0.04 -10.70 -22.79
N PHE A 90 0.47 -11.75 -23.43
CA PHE A 90 -0.11 -13.09 -23.37
C PHE A 90 0.11 -13.76 -22.01
N VAL A 91 1.27 -13.54 -21.37
CA VAL A 91 1.62 -14.12 -20.05
C VAL A 91 1.03 -13.32 -18.87
N LEU A 92 0.88 -12.00 -19.02
CA LEU A 92 0.29 -11.09 -18.02
C LEU A 92 -1.08 -11.49 -17.44
N PRO A 93 -2.06 -12.00 -18.19
CA PRO A 93 -3.33 -12.41 -17.60
C PRO A 93 -3.20 -13.59 -16.64
N ASP A 94 -2.26 -14.50 -16.86
CA ASP A 94 -2.02 -15.64 -15.96
C ASP A 94 -1.17 -15.24 -14.75
N LEU A 95 -0.43 -14.14 -14.84
CA LEU A 95 0.20 -13.49 -13.68
C LEU A 95 -0.81 -13.02 -12.63
N LYS A 96 -2.12 -12.90 -12.94
CA LYS A 96 -3.14 -12.68 -11.90
C LYS A 96 -3.25 -13.85 -10.91
N SER A 97 -2.92 -15.08 -11.34
CA SER A 97 -2.86 -16.24 -10.45
C SER A 97 -1.60 -16.26 -9.57
N VAL A 98 -0.54 -15.55 -10.00
CA VAL A 98 0.74 -15.42 -9.30
C VAL A 98 0.81 -14.13 -8.47
N ALA A 99 -0.11 -13.18 -8.71
CA ALA A 99 -0.29 -11.97 -7.93
C ALA A 99 -0.36 -12.19 -6.40
N PRO A 100 -1.06 -13.22 -5.86
CA PRO A 100 -1.02 -13.49 -4.43
C PRO A 100 0.38 -13.89 -3.92
N TYR A 101 1.23 -14.51 -4.76
CA TYR A 101 2.60 -14.89 -4.38
C TYR A 101 3.56 -13.70 -4.41
N ILE A 102 3.39 -12.78 -5.37
CA ILE A 102 4.17 -11.52 -5.41
C ILE A 102 3.78 -10.62 -4.24
N LYS A 103 2.51 -10.64 -3.80
CA LYS A 103 2.06 -9.96 -2.59
C LYS A 103 2.78 -10.48 -1.34
N LYS A 104 3.16 -11.76 -1.32
CA LYS A 104 3.86 -12.42 -0.20
C LYS A 104 5.34 -12.05 -0.09
N ILE A 105 6.00 -11.58 -1.16
CA ILE A 105 7.41 -11.16 -1.11
C ILE A 105 7.56 -9.79 -0.44
N ARG A 106 6.55 -8.91 -0.52
CA ARG A 106 6.50 -7.65 0.24
C ARG A 106 6.24 -7.81 1.74
N VAL A 107 5.90 -9.02 2.19
CA VAL A 107 5.62 -9.33 3.60
C VAL A 107 6.92 -9.34 4.42
N GLY A 108 8.04 -9.77 3.84
CA GLY A 108 9.31 -9.85 4.56
C GLY A 108 9.90 -8.49 4.92
N ASP A 109 9.96 -7.55 3.97
CA ASP A 109 10.60 -6.25 4.21
C ASP A 109 9.78 -5.38 5.17
N THR A 110 8.44 -5.44 5.11
CA THR A 110 7.59 -4.63 6.00
C THR A 110 7.49 -5.19 7.42
N GLU A 111 7.49 -6.51 7.58
CA GLU A 111 7.58 -7.13 8.92
C GLU A 111 8.93 -6.85 9.59
N LEU A 112 10.02 -6.88 8.81
CA LEU A 112 11.35 -6.53 9.31
C LEU A 112 11.42 -5.07 9.78
N GLU A 113 10.93 -4.13 8.97
CA GLU A 113 10.87 -2.71 9.35
C GLU A 113 9.99 -2.47 10.59
N LEU A 114 8.90 -3.21 10.74
CA LEU A 114 7.99 -3.08 11.87
C LEU A 114 8.66 -3.58 13.16
N LYS A 115 9.33 -4.73 13.10
CA LYS A 115 10.05 -5.29 14.24
C LYS A 115 11.17 -4.36 14.69
N GLU A 116 11.96 -3.83 13.76
CA GLU A 116 12.99 -2.84 14.06
C GLU A 116 12.40 -1.56 14.69
N SER A 117 11.25 -1.11 14.18
CA SER A 117 10.53 0.05 14.74
C SER A 117 10.05 -0.19 16.17
N ILE A 118 9.62 -1.41 16.51
CA ILE A 118 9.20 -1.79 17.87
C ILE A 118 10.42 -1.87 18.80
N GLU A 119 11.52 -2.48 18.36
CA GLU A 119 12.76 -2.54 19.16
C GLU A 119 13.34 -1.14 19.43
N ASN A 120 13.22 -0.23 18.45
CA ASN A 120 13.58 1.17 18.65
C ASN A 120 12.61 1.87 19.60
N LEU A 121 11.30 1.64 19.46
CA LEU A 121 10.30 2.18 20.37
C LEU A 121 10.52 1.73 21.81
N GLU A 122 10.83 0.46 22.04
CA GLU A 122 11.13 -0.08 23.36
C GLU A 122 12.30 0.67 24.02
N LYS A 123 13.39 0.90 23.27
CA LYS A 123 14.54 1.68 23.75
C LYS A 123 14.20 3.14 24.05
N GLU A 124 13.40 3.79 23.21
CA GLU A 124 13.01 5.18 23.45
C GLU A 124 12.04 5.31 24.65
N VAL A 125 11.13 4.34 24.83
CA VAL A 125 10.26 4.27 26.01
C VAL A 125 11.08 4.04 27.28
N GLU A 126 12.04 3.13 27.26
CA GLU A 126 12.95 2.87 28.39
C GLU A 126 13.72 4.14 28.79
N ARG A 127 14.27 4.88 27.82
CA ARG A 127 14.95 6.17 28.09
C ARG A 127 14.00 7.20 28.69
N ALA A 128 12.78 7.30 28.16
CA ALA A 128 11.78 8.23 28.68
C ALA A 128 11.37 7.86 30.12
N GLN A 129 11.25 6.57 30.44
CA GLN A 129 11.01 6.10 31.81
C GLN A 129 12.16 6.44 32.75
N ASP A 130 13.40 6.18 32.33
CA ASP A 130 14.59 6.49 33.11
C ASP A 130 14.72 7.98 33.41
N ALA A 131 14.33 8.84 32.47
CA ALA A 131 14.30 10.29 32.67
C ALA A 131 13.29 10.67 33.76
N VAL A 132 12.09 10.08 33.74
CA VAL A 132 11.07 10.32 34.78
C VAL A 132 11.51 9.78 36.14
N ALA A 133 12.05 8.55 36.19
CA ALA A 133 12.48 7.91 37.43
C ALA A 133 13.62 8.68 38.13
N LYS A 134 14.53 9.30 37.37
CA LYS A 134 15.60 10.15 37.93
C LYS A 134 15.08 11.47 38.47
N GLU A 135 14.01 12.01 37.91
CA GLU A 135 13.45 13.28 38.33
C GLU A 135 12.47 13.15 39.51
N GLN A 136 11.91 11.96 39.74
CA GLN A 136 10.81 11.77 40.69
C GLN A 136 10.86 10.43 41.45
N GLU A 137 11.02 10.50 42.78
CA GLU A 137 10.60 9.45 43.72
C GLU A 137 9.07 9.47 43.98
N ALA A 138 8.26 10.06 43.09
CA ALA A 138 6.90 10.51 43.43
C ALA A 138 5.76 9.57 42.97
N SER A 139 4.74 9.53 43.83
CA SER A 139 3.51 8.73 43.82
C SER A 139 2.81 8.60 42.46
N LEU A 140 2.65 7.35 42.01
CA LEU A 140 1.67 7.01 40.97
C LEU A 140 0.26 7.24 41.50
N SER A 141 -0.51 8.09 40.82
CA SER A 141 -1.93 8.31 41.11
C SER A 141 -2.73 7.05 40.75
N GLY A 142 -3.53 6.52 41.69
CA GLY A 142 -4.30 5.29 41.53
C GLY A 142 -5.35 5.33 40.40
N SER A 143 -5.71 6.51 39.87
CA SER A 143 -6.69 6.64 38.77
C SER A 143 -6.21 5.97 37.48
N VAL A 144 -4.92 6.09 37.17
CA VAL A 144 -4.30 5.54 35.94
C VAL A 144 -4.41 4.02 35.89
N SER A 145 -4.33 3.36 37.05
CA SER A 145 -4.41 1.89 37.15
C SER A 145 -5.74 1.35 36.61
N SER A 146 -6.85 2.01 36.93
CA SER A 146 -8.19 1.57 36.50
C SER A 146 -8.40 1.70 34.99
N GLU A 147 -7.74 2.66 34.36
CA GLU A 147 -7.85 2.88 32.92
C GLU A 147 -7.01 1.89 32.12
N ILE A 148 -5.81 1.59 32.62
CA ILE A 148 -4.94 0.55 32.06
C ILE A 148 -5.63 -0.80 32.15
N GLU A 149 -6.28 -1.13 33.26
CA GLU A 149 -7.00 -2.40 33.43
C GLU A 149 -8.10 -2.58 32.37
N LYS A 150 -8.86 -1.53 32.06
CA LYS A 150 -9.87 -1.56 30.98
C LYS A 150 -9.25 -1.82 29.60
N VAL A 151 -8.09 -1.22 29.30
CA VAL A 151 -7.38 -1.45 28.04
C VAL A 151 -6.88 -2.89 27.97
N LEU A 152 -6.36 -3.43 29.07
CA LEU A 152 -5.89 -4.82 29.14
C LEU A 152 -7.03 -5.83 28.99
N GLU A 153 -8.19 -5.57 29.60
CA GLU A 153 -9.39 -6.40 29.41
C GLU A 153 -9.81 -6.43 27.93
N GLU A 154 -9.83 -5.27 27.27
CA GLU A 154 -10.19 -5.18 25.86
C GLU A 154 -9.15 -5.86 24.96
N SER A 155 -7.87 -5.81 25.32
CA SER A 155 -6.78 -6.44 24.54
C SER A 155 -6.90 -7.96 24.45
N SER A 156 -7.55 -8.58 25.45
CA SER A 156 -7.82 -10.02 25.44
C SER A 156 -8.93 -10.41 24.46
N LYS A 157 -9.76 -9.44 24.04
CA LYS A 157 -10.89 -9.65 23.12
C LYS A 157 -10.49 -9.27 21.69
N ASP A 158 -9.90 -8.10 21.52
CA ASP A 158 -9.41 -7.57 20.24
C ASP A 158 -8.20 -6.65 20.48
N PRO A 159 -6.96 -7.12 20.23
CA PRO A 159 -5.75 -6.33 20.41
C PRO A 159 -5.73 -5.03 19.60
N LYS A 160 -6.34 -5.01 18.42
CA LYS A 160 -6.38 -3.82 17.55
C LYS A 160 -7.32 -2.77 18.13
N ALA A 161 -8.50 -3.20 18.57
CA ALA A 161 -9.44 -2.31 19.25
C ALA A 161 -8.82 -1.72 20.52
N ALA A 162 -8.12 -2.54 21.31
CA ALA A 162 -7.41 -2.09 22.50
C ALA A 162 -6.32 -1.06 22.20
N LEU A 163 -5.52 -1.26 21.14
CA LEU A 163 -4.51 -0.28 20.71
C LEU A 163 -5.14 1.06 20.33
N LEU A 164 -6.26 1.05 19.61
CA LEU A 164 -6.97 2.28 19.21
C LEU A 164 -7.57 3.00 20.42
N LEU A 165 -8.17 2.24 21.35
CA LEU A 165 -8.70 2.76 22.60
C LEU A 165 -7.59 3.41 23.45
N LEU A 166 -6.45 2.73 23.59
CA LEU A 166 -5.28 3.24 24.29
C LEU A 166 -4.76 4.53 23.66
N SER A 167 -4.70 4.60 22.32
CA SER A 167 -4.28 5.81 21.61
C SER A 167 -5.18 7.01 21.94
N ALA A 168 -6.50 6.79 21.99
CA ALA A 168 -7.47 7.83 22.34
C ALA A 168 -7.28 8.30 23.80
N LYS A 169 -7.00 7.37 24.72
CA LYS A 169 -6.68 7.69 26.12
C LYS A 169 -5.41 8.51 26.27
N ILE A 170 -4.34 8.14 25.56
CA ILE A 170 -3.10 8.94 25.55
C ILE A 170 -3.41 10.35 25.06
N GLU A 171 -4.12 10.49 23.94
CA GLU A 171 -4.46 11.80 23.38
C GLU A 171 -5.30 12.66 24.35
N GLN A 172 -6.26 12.05 25.03
CA GLN A 172 -7.03 12.71 26.08
C GLN A 172 -6.11 13.18 27.22
N GLN A 173 -5.27 12.29 27.76
CA GLN A 173 -4.35 12.61 28.84
C GLN A 173 -3.38 13.73 28.46
N LEU A 174 -2.90 13.75 27.21
CA LEU A 174 -2.04 14.83 26.71
C LEU A 174 -2.77 16.18 26.71
N ARG A 175 -4.04 16.22 26.31
CA ARG A 175 -4.85 17.45 26.37
C ARG A 175 -5.06 17.90 27.81
N ASP A 176 -5.53 16.99 28.67
CA ASP A 176 -5.83 17.30 30.07
C ASP A 176 -4.60 17.90 30.78
N ARG A 177 -3.39 17.34 30.53
CA ARG A 177 -2.13 17.85 31.12
C ARG A 177 -1.74 19.23 30.60
N LEU A 178 -1.99 19.53 29.34
CA LEU A 178 -1.73 20.86 28.78
C LEU A 178 -2.70 21.88 29.37
N GLU A 179 -3.98 21.53 29.49
CA GLU A 179 -5.02 22.38 30.08
C GLU A 179 -4.76 22.66 31.56
N GLU A 180 -4.39 21.63 32.34
CA GLU A 180 -3.93 21.76 33.74
C GLU A 180 -2.76 22.75 33.87
N SER A 181 -1.93 22.85 32.84
CA SER A 181 -0.77 23.75 32.79
C SER A 181 -1.11 25.13 32.21
N GLY A 182 -2.40 25.42 31.97
CA GLY A 182 -2.87 26.70 31.43
C GLY A 182 -2.68 26.88 29.92
N ILE A 183 -2.35 25.82 29.19
CA ILE A 183 -2.18 25.85 27.73
C ILE A 183 -3.51 25.46 27.08
N SER A 184 -4.14 26.40 26.37
CA SER A 184 -5.40 26.13 25.67
C SER A 184 -5.23 25.03 24.60
N THR A 185 -6.15 24.06 24.62
CA THR A 185 -6.24 22.99 23.62
C THR A 185 -7.46 23.13 22.70
N ASP A 186 -8.12 24.30 22.70
CA ASP A 186 -9.36 24.59 21.97
C ASP A 186 -9.23 24.44 20.44
N GLY A 187 -8.00 24.35 19.92
CA GLY A 187 -7.70 24.10 18.51
C GLY A 187 -7.63 22.60 18.18
N LEU A 188 -8.02 22.26 16.94
CA LEU A 188 -7.80 20.92 16.37
C LEU A 188 -6.31 20.72 16.06
N PHE A 189 -5.56 20.29 17.05
CA PHE A 189 -4.15 19.91 16.89
C PHE A 189 -4.01 18.40 16.79
N SER A 190 -2.97 17.95 16.07
CA SER A 190 -2.62 16.53 16.07
C SER A 190 -2.02 16.12 17.41
N ALA A 191 -2.15 14.84 17.77
CA ALA A 191 -1.58 14.32 19.01
C ALA A 191 -0.07 14.61 19.15
N SER A 192 0.70 14.48 18.05
CA SER A 192 2.13 14.82 18.03
C SER A 192 2.39 16.28 18.38
N ARG A 193 1.51 17.20 17.98
CA ARG A 193 1.65 18.62 18.29
C ARG A 193 1.39 18.92 19.77
N TYR A 194 0.44 18.21 20.41
CA TYR A 194 0.26 18.30 21.85
C TYR A 194 1.53 17.87 22.60
N VAL A 195 2.16 16.77 22.18
CA VAL A 195 3.41 16.32 22.79
C VAL A 195 4.55 17.31 22.57
N GLU A 196 4.71 17.84 21.35
CA GLU A 196 5.73 18.85 21.05
C GLU A 196 5.58 20.09 21.92
N MET A 197 4.35 20.59 22.09
CA MET A 197 4.05 21.71 22.99
C MET A 197 4.41 21.36 24.43
N GLY A 198 3.97 20.20 24.93
CA GLY A 198 4.24 19.80 26.31
C GLY A 198 5.72 19.58 26.60
N VAL A 199 6.50 19.06 25.65
CA VAL A 199 7.97 18.95 25.79
C VAL A 199 8.62 20.33 25.78
N ARG A 200 8.18 21.24 24.91
CA ARG A 200 8.71 22.61 24.84
C ARG A 200 8.48 23.39 26.12
N GLU A 201 7.30 23.25 26.72
CA GLU A 201 6.95 23.90 27.99
C GLU A 201 7.49 23.12 29.22
N GLY A 202 8.18 22.00 29.03
CA GLY A 202 8.79 21.22 30.12
C GLY A 202 7.81 20.36 30.92
N ILE A 203 6.56 20.21 30.46
CA ILE A 203 5.52 19.38 31.06
C ILE A 203 5.86 17.88 30.88
N PHE A 204 6.42 17.54 29.72
CA PHE A 204 6.88 16.18 29.40
C PHE A 204 8.41 16.12 29.27
N PRO A 205 9.05 14.97 29.58
CA PRO A 205 10.47 14.77 29.34
C PRO A 205 10.82 14.92 27.85
N ARG A 206 12.03 15.39 27.54
CA ARG A 206 12.48 15.58 26.14
C ARG A 206 12.42 14.30 25.31
N ASP A 207 12.72 13.17 25.94
CA ASP A 207 12.75 11.85 25.29
C ASP A 207 11.33 11.28 25.06
N PHE A 208 10.29 11.91 25.60
CA PHE A 208 8.91 11.47 25.40
C PHE A 208 8.41 11.70 23.97
N PHE A 209 8.83 12.80 23.31
CA PHE A 209 8.42 13.11 21.94
C PHE A 209 8.85 12.07 20.90
N PRO A 210 10.13 11.64 20.81
CA PRO A 210 10.53 10.61 19.86
C PRO A 210 9.82 9.28 20.12
N ALA A 211 9.71 8.84 21.39
CA ALA A 211 8.98 7.62 21.75
C ALA A 211 7.50 7.68 21.31
N PHE A 212 6.83 8.81 21.59
CA PHE A 212 5.44 9.01 21.18
C PHE A 212 5.27 9.00 19.66
N ARG A 213 6.15 9.69 18.93
CA ARG A 213 6.08 9.77 17.46
C ARG A 213 6.22 8.37 16.85
N ASP A 214 7.15 7.58 17.35
CA ASP A 214 7.43 6.24 16.82
C ASP A 214 6.25 5.30 17.12
N PHE A 215 5.69 5.35 18.34
CA PHE A 215 4.43 4.68 18.70
C PHE A 215 3.28 5.07 17.76
N TRP A 216 3.08 6.37 17.53
CA TRP A 216 1.97 6.87 16.70
C TRP A 216 2.11 6.44 15.24
N SER A 217 3.34 6.39 14.72
CA SER A 217 3.64 5.90 13.37
C SER A 217 3.27 4.42 13.22
N VAL A 218 3.71 3.57 14.14
CA VAL A 218 3.41 2.13 14.15
C VAL A 218 1.90 1.91 14.27
N ARG A 219 1.24 2.62 15.20
CA ARG A 219 -0.21 2.58 15.38
C ARG A 219 -0.97 2.94 14.12
N ASN A 220 -0.55 3.99 13.40
CA ASN A 220 -1.22 4.38 12.14
C ASN A 220 -1.10 3.29 11.08
N ARG A 221 0.04 2.59 10.99
CA ARG A 221 0.20 1.43 10.09
C ARG A 221 -0.78 0.31 10.44
N VAL A 222 -0.93 -0.01 11.72
CA VAL A 222 -1.91 -1.01 12.22
C VAL A 222 -3.35 -0.58 11.90
N ALA A 223 -3.70 0.69 12.20
CA ALA A 223 -5.06 1.23 12.04
C ALA A 223 -5.52 1.29 10.59
N HIS A 224 -4.64 1.69 9.67
CA HIS A 224 -4.97 1.77 8.25
C HIS A 224 -5.09 0.41 7.56
N GLY A 225 -4.95 -0.69 8.32
CA GLY A 225 -5.08 -2.04 7.80
C GLY A 225 -4.18 -2.24 6.58
N ALA A 226 -3.01 -1.58 6.58
CA ALA A 226 -2.11 -1.57 5.46
C ALA A 226 -1.55 -2.99 5.26
N ALA A 227 -2.32 -3.83 4.57
CA ALA A 227 -1.97 -5.08 3.90
C ALA A 227 -1.29 -6.23 4.67
N PHE A 228 -1.35 -6.34 6.00
CA PHE A 228 -0.69 -7.45 6.72
C PHE A 228 -1.54 -8.14 7.81
N ASP A 229 -1.40 -9.47 7.86
CA ASP A 229 -1.65 -10.31 9.05
C ASP A 229 -0.54 -10.00 10.07
N ILE A 230 -0.59 -8.82 10.69
CA ILE A 230 0.28 -8.52 11.83
C ILE A 230 -0.16 -9.45 12.96
N ASP A 231 0.77 -10.27 13.45
CA ASP A 231 0.52 -11.19 14.57
C ASP A 231 0.03 -10.39 15.79
N ASP A 232 -1.02 -10.91 16.44
CA ASP A 232 -1.61 -10.32 17.63
C ASP A 232 -0.58 -10.15 18.74
N ALA A 233 0.42 -11.03 18.82
CA ALA A 233 1.55 -10.89 19.75
C ALA A 233 2.30 -9.55 19.59
N TYR A 234 2.51 -9.08 18.35
CA TYR A 234 3.14 -7.78 18.10
C TYR A 234 2.25 -6.63 18.55
N ILE A 235 0.94 -6.74 18.32
CA ILE A 235 -0.02 -5.70 18.71
C ILE A 235 -0.08 -5.60 20.24
N LEU A 236 -0.06 -6.74 20.94
CA LEU A 236 0.01 -6.78 22.40
C LEU A 236 1.29 -6.15 22.95
N SER A 237 2.44 -6.39 22.31
CA SER A 237 3.70 -5.70 22.66
C SER A 237 3.55 -4.18 22.51
N LEU A 238 2.91 -3.72 21.43
CA LEU A 238 2.68 -2.29 21.20
C LEU A 238 1.68 -1.69 22.21
N VAL A 239 0.66 -2.45 22.61
CA VAL A 239 -0.26 -2.07 23.70
C VAL A 239 0.51 -1.89 25.00
N SER A 240 1.41 -2.83 25.34
CA SER A 240 2.28 -2.71 26.52
C SER A 240 3.10 -1.42 26.48
N LEU A 241 3.80 -1.16 25.38
CA LEU A 241 4.60 0.07 25.20
C LEU A 241 3.73 1.35 25.26
N GLY A 242 2.52 1.30 24.68
CA GLY A 242 1.59 2.41 24.76
C GLY A 242 1.08 2.67 26.19
N THR A 243 0.89 1.63 27.01
CA THR A 243 0.48 1.80 28.42
C THR A 243 1.56 2.48 29.24
N GLU A 244 2.83 2.24 28.90
CA GLU A 244 3.97 2.93 29.50
C GLU A 244 4.03 4.40 29.10
N LEU A 245 3.77 4.72 27.82
CA LEU A 245 3.63 6.11 27.39
C LEU A 245 2.46 6.83 28.08
N LEU A 246 1.33 6.14 28.27
CA LEU A 246 0.20 6.68 29.02
C LEU A 246 0.58 6.98 30.47
N ARG A 247 1.34 6.09 31.11
CA ARG A 247 1.85 6.27 32.47
C ARG A 247 2.77 7.49 32.57
N ILE A 248 3.69 7.65 31.62
CA ILE A 248 4.58 8.83 31.55
C ILE A 248 3.75 10.11 31.37
N ALA A 249 2.79 10.13 30.43
CA ALA A 249 1.92 11.28 30.20
C ALA A 249 1.08 11.63 31.44
N SER A 250 0.72 10.64 32.24
CA SER A 250 -0.08 10.81 33.46
C SER A 250 0.73 11.26 34.68
N THR A 251 2.07 11.26 34.59
CA THR A 251 2.91 11.60 35.73
C THR A 251 2.97 13.12 35.91
N THR A 252 2.52 13.60 37.08
CA THR A 252 2.47 15.03 37.40
C THR A 252 3.85 15.54 37.82
N ASN A 253 4.39 16.55 37.13
CA ASN A 253 5.64 17.16 37.55
C ASN A 253 5.42 18.13 38.72
N LYS A 254 5.86 17.74 39.92
CA LYS A 254 5.64 18.50 41.17
C LYS A 254 6.32 19.88 41.18
N LYS A 255 7.24 20.13 40.23
CA LYS A 255 8.03 21.37 40.16
C LYS A 255 7.17 22.61 39.90
N ASP A 256 6.03 22.47 39.23
CA ASP A 256 5.18 23.61 38.85
C ASP A 256 4.41 24.22 40.02
N ASN A 257 4.19 23.46 41.11
CA ASN A 257 3.41 23.96 42.24
C ASN A 257 4.22 24.86 43.19
N LYS A 258 5.54 24.97 43.03
CA LYS A 258 6.38 25.76 43.96
C LYS A 258 6.55 27.22 43.54
N SER A 259 6.26 27.57 42.29
CA SER A 259 6.38 28.93 41.77
C SER A 259 5.14 29.78 42.06
N HIS A 260 3.99 29.15 42.33
CA HIS A 260 2.73 29.88 42.56
C HIS A 260 2.53 30.34 44.02
N ASP A 261 3.14 29.66 44.99
CA ASP A 261 3.00 29.96 46.44
C ASP A 261 3.93 31.10 46.94
N VAL A 262 4.89 31.57 46.14
CA VAL A 262 5.87 32.58 46.61
C VAL A 262 5.37 34.02 46.42
N GLN A 263 4.28 34.23 45.67
CA GLN A 263 3.84 35.58 45.29
C GLN A 263 2.72 36.18 46.16
N ASP A 264 2.15 35.42 47.11
CA ASP A 264 1.03 35.88 47.94
C ASP A 264 1.40 36.28 49.38
N ASN A 265 2.68 36.12 49.79
CA ASN A 265 3.13 36.46 51.14
C ASN A 265 3.85 37.82 51.26
N SER A 266 3.95 38.61 50.18
CA SER A 266 4.60 39.94 50.23
C SER A 266 3.64 41.12 50.45
N SER A 267 2.33 40.88 50.61
CA SER A 267 1.31 41.92 50.78
C SER A 267 0.81 42.11 52.23
N LEU A 268 1.36 41.36 53.20
CA LEU A 268 0.96 41.42 54.61
C LEU A 268 1.97 42.14 55.54
N LEU A 269 2.92 42.89 54.99
CA LEU A 269 3.93 43.63 55.77
C LEU A 269 4.02 45.14 55.48
N GLU A 270 2.97 45.76 54.93
CA GLU A 270 2.82 47.23 54.90
C GLU A 270 1.54 47.70 55.61
#